data_AF-A0AA43P6W6-F1
#
_entry.id   AF-A0AA43P6W6-F1
#
_cell.length_a   1.000
_cell.length_b   1.000
_cell.length_c   1.000
_cell.angle_alpha   90.00
_cell.angle_beta   90.00
_cell.angle_gamma   90.00
#
_symmetry.space_group_name_H-M   'P 1'
#
loop_
_entity.id
_entity.type
_entity.pdbx_description
1 polymer ?
#
loop_
_entity_poly.entity_id
_entity_poly.type
_entity_poly.pdbx_seq_one_letter_code
_entity_poly.pdbx_strand_id
1 'polypeptide(L)'
;MRITITDRSADAVVGDDGAWVVQLGPLEPGGPYRLEVRVDGGDEPVIAHDVYAGEVFICAGQSNMEYQMEFLRWRYPSEYTREPDPLLRHCKVPVRFDFHGPRRDFDEPVRWVGAAPDTLDEFTGVGYFFGRMVRAWLGVPVGLLNITLGGSPIESWMDEETLAAWPKALADLEPYRDDEVARTRSEQSIAAMNRWYEDLRVREAESRSEDLGHGTLELPAFLKDADPRLTGFRGVIHLRRTVTLPAYAAGQSAALHLGAMVDSDETFVNGVKVGQSEHQYLSRDYMVPEGVLKAGCNEIDVRLVVEHGTGRVTPGKHMHLDMGDDSYNLDGTWTYAIGACADTDCPGEDFVRWKPLGLYNGMTATCAGYTARAALWYQGESNTGDVADDYGRMLAAMIGCWRRAWGQERLPFLIVQLPVFSIDGVEDGGWPLVRKHQWEASGLIEDVATVVALDAGNWNDLHPWNKSVVADRLFAAAQRLVYGKDDAPRSPESIDVRLADGRLTITFDDGTGDCGLDTLDGADPGEFELVWEDGSRQAVPASIDGNTVVIAVPWRRPTAVRYAWRNAPNRGLLCGSNGLPVPPFAEPIA
;
A
#
# COMPACT_ATOMS: atom_id res chain seq x y z
N MET A 1 -3.19 6.27 -42.98
CA MET A 1 -2.79 7.18 -41.89
C MET A 1 -1.31 7.00 -41.63
N ARG A 2 -0.54 8.08 -41.61
CA ARG A 2 0.91 8.09 -41.40
C ARG A 2 1.26 8.67 -40.04
N ILE A 3 2.06 7.95 -39.27
CA ILE A 3 2.60 8.39 -37.98
C ILE A 3 4.09 8.68 -38.18
N THR A 4 4.56 9.82 -37.69
CA THR A 4 5.97 10.24 -37.78
C THR A 4 6.46 10.69 -36.41
N ILE A 5 7.64 10.21 -36.01
CA ILE A 5 8.41 10.72 -34.86
C ILE A 5 9.83 10.90 -35.36
N THR A 6 10.39 12.10 -35.27
CA THR A 6 11.70 12.45 -35.86
C THR A 6 11.81 12.06 -37.34
N ASP A 7 12.74 11.18 -37.68
CA ASP A 7 13.03 10.59 -38.98
C ASP A 7 12.41 9.19 -39.15
N ARG A 8 11.65 8.70 -38.15
CA ARG A 8 10.91 7.45 -38.21
C ARG A 8 9.48 7.73 -38.64
N SER A 9 9.00 6.94 -39.59
CA SER A 9 7.59 6.99 -40.00
C SER A 9 7.07 5.60 -40.32
N ALA A 10 5.79 5.37 -40.04
CA ALA A 10 5.11 4.17 -40.45
C ALA A 10 3.64 4.46 -40.75
N ASP A 11 3.08 3.66 -41.66
CA ASP A 11 1.68 3.77 -42.09
C ASP A 11 0.84 2.75 -41.31
N ALA A 12 -0.33 3.17 -40.85
CA ALA A 12 -1.31 2.35 -40.17
C ALA A 12 -2.67 2.42 -40.91
N VAL A 13 -3.35 1.28 -40.92
CA VAL A 13 -4.75 1.16 -41.33
C VAL A 13 -5.62 1.32 -40.10
N VAL A 14 -6.59 2.22 -40.16
CA VAL A 14 -7.57 2.41 -39.09
C VAL A 14 -8.67 1.36 -39.29
N GLY A 15 -8.92 0.54 -38.27
CA GLY A 15 -9.99 -0.44 -38.27
C GLY A 15 -11.39 0.21 -38.28
N ASP A 16 -12.42 -0.59 -38.57
CA ASP A 16 -13.82 -0.12 -38.60
C ASP A 16 -14.31 0.41 -37.23
N ASP A 17 -13.64 -0.03 -36.16
CA ASP A 17 -13.86 0.39 -34.78
C ASP A 17 -12.98 1.60 -34.36
N GLY A 18 -12.25 2.19 -35.30
CA GLY A 18 -11.34 3.30 -35.06
C GLY A 18 -9.98 2.91 -34.47
N ALA A 19 -9.76 1.63 -34.16
CA ALA A 19 -8.49 1.18 -33.57
C ALA A 19 -7.37 1.17 -34.61
N TRP A 20 -6.17 1.52 -34.17
CA TRP A 20 -4.96 1.45 -34.99
C TRP A 20 -3.75 1.24 -34.08
N VAL A 21 -2.76 0.52 -34.59
CA VAL A 21 -1.48 0.31 -33.92
C VAL A 21 -0.39 0.48 -34.96
N VAL A 22 0.70 1.13 -34.57
CA VAL A 22 1.89 1.23 -35.38
C VAL A 22 3.11 0.89 -34.54
N GLN A 23 4.02 0.10 -35.08
CA GLN A 23 5.30 -0.17 -34.46
C GLN A 23 6.36 0.66 -35.17
N LEU A 24 6.95 1.60 -34.45
CA LEU A 24 8.10 2.37 -34.92
C LEU A 24 9.38 1.66 -34.49
N GLY A 25 10.45 1.83 -35.28
CA GLY A 25 11.78 1.39 -34.89
C GLY A 25 12.26 2.12 -33.62
N PRO A 26 13.33 1.63 -32.98
CA PRO A 26 13.85 2.22 -31.75
C PRO A 26 14.21 3.69 -31.95
N LEU A 27 13.94 4.48 -30.91
CA LEU A 27 14.33 5.88 -30.78
C LEU A 27 15.49 5.99 -29.79
N GLU A 28 16.39 6.94 -30.02
CA GLU A 28 17.38 7.31 -29.01
C GLU A 28 16.65 7.84 -27.76
N PRO A 29 17.05 7.44 -26.54
CA PRO A 29 16.44 7.97 -25.34
C PRO A 29 16.59 9.49 -25.25
N GLY A 30 15.50 10.19 -24.93
CA GLY A 30 15.47 11.64 -24.90
C GLY A 30 14.13 12.23 -25.32
N GLY A 31 14.20 13.41 -25.91
CA GLY A 31 13.04 14.22 -26.30
C GLY A 31 13.05 15.62 -25.67
N PRO A 32 11.98 16.40 -25.82
CA PRO A 32 10.75 16.02 -26.50
C PRO A 32 10.98 15.80 -28.00
N TYR A 33 10.49 14.67 -28.52
CA TYR A 33 10.34 14.41 -29.94
C TYR A 33 8.94 14.80 -30.37
N ARG A 34 8.82 15.36 -31.57
CA ARG A 34 7.50 15.68 -32.12
C ARG A 34 6.90 14.43 -32.78
N LEU A 35 5.80 13.95 -32.23
CA LEU A 35 4.91 12.97 -32.84
C LEU A 35 3.88 13.69 -33.71
N GLU A 36 3.79 13.31 -34.97
CA GLU A 36 2.78 13.79 -35.92
C GLU A 36 1.96 12.63 -36.47
N VAL A 37 0.63 12.76 -36.46
CA VAL A 37 -0.29 11.83 -37.13
C VAL A 37 -0.96 12.57 -38.28
N ARG A 38 -0.90 12.00 -39.50
CA ARG A 38 -1.49 12.54 -40.72
C ARG A 38 -2.43 11.52 -41.35
N VAL A 39 -3.60 11.96 -41.80
CA VAL A 39 -4.54 11.10 -42.55
C VAL A 39 -4.30 11.29 -44.05
N ASP A 40 -4.48 10.24 -44.84
CA ASP A 40 -4.16 10.25 -46.27
C ASP A 40 -4.95 11.34 -47.00
N GLY A 41 -4.26 12.16 -47.80
CA GLY A 41 -4.86 13.28 -48.53
C GLY A 41 -4.88 14.62 -47.79
N GLY A 42 -4.37 14.71 -46.56
CA GLY A 42 -4.17 15.97 -45.83
C GLY A 42 -2.70 16.43 -45.82
N ASP A 43 -2.48 17.73 -46.01
CA ASP A 43 -1.13 18.34 -45.93
C ASP A 43 -0.71 18.70 -44.50
N GLU A 44 -1.66 18.83 -43.56
CA GLU A 44 -1.43 19.17 -42.15
C GLU A 44 -1.65 17.97 -41.23
N PRO A 45 -0.87 17.83 -40.14
CA PRO A 45 -1.09 16.78 -39.15
C PRO A 45 -2.38 17.02 -38.36
N VAL A 46 -3.13 15.95 -38.14
CA VAL A 46 -4.36 15.94 -37.32
C VAL A 46 -4.05 15.83 -35.82
N ILE A 47 -2.87 15.30 -35.46
CA ILE A 47 -2.37 15.21 -34.08
C ILE A 47 -0.90 15.63 -34.08
N ALA A 48 -0.52 16.49 -33.15
CA ALA A 48 0.87 16.89 -32.90
C ALA A 48 1.13 16.95 -31.40
N HIS A 49 2.03 16.09 -30.89
CA HIS A 49 2.38 16.01 -29.47
C HIS A 49 3.87 15.85 -29.26
N ASP A 50 4.35 16.35 -28.13
CA ASP A 50 5.69 16.07 -27.63
C ASP A 50 5.68 14.71 -26.91
N VAL A 51 6.60 13.83 -27.29
CA VAL A 51 6.79 12.51 -26.69
C VAL A 51 8.24 12.33 -26.25
N TYR A 52 8.45 11.57 -25.18
CA TYR A 52 9.78 11.22 -24.71
C TYR A 52 10.01 9.73 -24.94
N ALA A 53 11.23 9.35 -25.31
CA ALA A 53 11.65 7.96 -25.39
C ALA A 53 12.58 7.66 -24.21
N GLY A 54 12.35 6.54 -23.52
CA GLY A 54 13.11 6.16 -22.34
C GLY A 54 12.51 4.92 -21.68
N GLU A 55 12.77 4.76 -20.38
CA GLU A 55 12.26 3.63 -19.61
C GLU A 55 10.83 3.90 -19.15
N VAL A 56 9.94 2.92 -19.27
CA VAL A 56 8.56 3.03 -18.78
C VAL A 56 8.27 1.90 -17.81
N PHE A 57 7.81 2.22 -16.62
CA PHE A 57 7.44 1.23 -15.61
C PHE A 57 5.95 1.33 -15.32
N ILE A 58 5.29 0.17 -15.22
CA ILE A 58 3.92 0.08 -14.75
C ILE A 58 3.97 0.04 -13.23
N CYS A 59 3.35 0.99 -12.53
CA CYS A 59 3.14 0.95 -11.10
C CYS A 59 1.70 0.48 -10.86
N ALA A 60 1.51 -0.72 -10.31
CA ALA A 60 0.20 -1.32 -10.19
C ALA A 60 -0.03 -2.01 -8.83
N GLY A 61 -1.30 -2.27 -8.55
CA GLY A 61 -1.76 -2.88 -7.31
C GLY A 61 -2.70 -1.97 -6.54
N GLN A 62 -2.63 -2.03 -5.21
CA GLN A 62 -3.57 -1.35 -4.33
C GLN A 62 -2.97 -0.16 -3.59
N SER A 63 -3.52 0.17 -2.42
CA SER A 63 -3.26 1.41 -1.68
C SER A 63 -1.78 1.64 -1.38
N ASN A 64 -0.99 0.60 -1.16
CA ASN A 64 0.44 0.74 -0.87
C ASN A 64 1.28 1.18 -2.08
N MET A 65 0.90 0.79 -3.31
CA MET A 65 1.45 1.36 -4.55
C MET A 65 0.82 2.73 -4.86
N GLU A 66 -0.48 2.89 -4.61
CA GLU A 66 -1.19 4.14 -4.88
C GLU A 66 -0.71 5.30 -4.01
N TYR A 67 -0.29 5.00 -2.78
CA TYR A 67 0.01 5.97 -1.73
C TYR A 67 0.88 7.11 -2.23
N GLN A 68 0.33 8.32 -2.19
CA GLN A 68 0.89 9.47 -2.88
C GLN A 68 1.98 10.18 -2.07
N MET A 69 2.84 10.92 -2.75
CA MET A 69 3.87 11.76 -2.12
C MET A 69 3.26 12.88 -1.24
N GLU A 70 2.03 13.32 -1.50
CA GLU A 70 1.32 14.30 -0.67
C GLU A 70 1.29 13.86 0.80
N PHE A 71 0.90 12.61 1.05
CA PHE A 71 0.82 12.02 2.39
C PHE A 71 2.19 11.73 3.02
N LEU A 72 3.26 11.89 2.26
CA LEU A 72 4.64 11.66 2.68
C LEU A 72 5.43 12.97 2.85
N ARG A 73 4.80 14.12 2.61
CA ARG A 73 5.45 15.44 2.66
C ARG A 73 6.10 15.76 4.01
N TRP A 74 5.45 15.40 5.11
CA TRP A 74 5.98 15.58 6.47
C TRP A 74 7.28 14.79 6.67
N ARG A 75 7.40 13.61 6.04
CA ARG A 75 8.54 12.70 6.19
C ARG A 75 9.69 13.01 5.23
N TYR A 76 9.36 13.54 4.06
CA TYR A 76 10.32 13.84 2.99
C TYR A 76 10.18 15.29 2.49
N PRO A 77 10.22 16.31 3.37
CA PRO A 77 10.02 17.70 2.98
C PRO A 77 11.09 18.18 2.00
N SER A 78 12.30 17.63 2.07
CA SER A 78 13.40 17.95 1.16
C SER A 78 13.10 17.61 -0.29
N GLU A 79 12.24 16.62 -0.57
CA GLU A 79 11.88 16.24 -1.95
C GLU A 79 11.14 17.35 -2.69
N TYR A 80 10.36 18.16 -1.95
CA TYR A 80 9.61 19.31 -2.49
C TYR A 80 10.47 20.56 -2.70
N THR A 81 11.74 20.54 -2.29
CA THR A 81 12.69 21.65 -2.50
C THR A 81 13.73 21.36 -3.58
N ARG A 82 13.62 20.21 -4.24
CA ARG A 82 14.53 19.79 -5.30
C ARG A 82 14.25 20.56 -6.58
N GLU A 83 15.29 20.70 -7.40
CA GLU A 83 15.16 21.16 -8.78
C GLU A 83 14.18 20.25 -9.55
N PRO A 84 13.23 20.82 -10.32
CA PRO A 84 12.33 20.04 -11.16
C PRO A 84 13.08 19.10 -12.12
N ASP A 85 12.62 17.85 -12.24
CA ASP A 85 13.10 16.89 -13.23
C ASP A 85 11.99 16.57 -14.25
N PRO A 86 11.89 17.32 -15.36
CA PRO A 86 10.82 17.12 -16.35
C PRO A 86 10.93 15.79 -17.12
N LEU A 87 12.04 15.06 -16.93
CA LEU A 87 12.30 13.75 -17.55
C LEU A 87 11.95 12.57 -16.62
N LEU A 88 11.67 12.82 -15.34
CA LEU A 88 10.93 11.88 -14.49
C LEU A 88 9.46 12.21 -14.63
N ARG A 89 8.71 11.36 -15.32
CA ARG A 89 7.30 11.60 -15.65
C ARG A 89 6.38 10.58 -14.99
N HIS A 90 5.20 11.03 -14.62
CA HIS A 90 4.15 10.19 -14.05
C HIS A 90 2.84 10.42 -14.79
N CYS A 91 2.07 9.35 -14.90
CA CYS A 91 0.74 9.35 -15.49
C CYS A 91 -0.18 8.52 -14.60
N LYS A 92 -1.11 9.17 -13.89
CA LYS A 92 -2.18 8.47 -13.16
C LYS A 92 -3.28 8.08 -14.14
N VAL A 93 -3.55 6.78 -14.20
CA VAL A 93 -4.69 6.25 -14.95
C VAL A 93 -5.98 6.54 -14.16
N PRO A 94 -7.00 7.13 -14.78
CA PRO A 94 -8.30 7.34 -14.15
C PRO A 94 -8.91 6.01 -13.69
N VAL A 95 -9.51 6.02 -12.49
CA VAL A 95 -10.15 4.83 -11.95
C VAL A 95 -11.44 4.56 -12.72
N ARG A 96 -11.48 3.44 -13.43
CA ARG A 96 -12.62 2.99 -14.23
C ARG A 96 -12.80 1.48 -14.06
N PHE A 97 -14.04 1.03 -14.11
CA PHE A 97 -14.37 -0.39 -14.17
C PHE A 97 -15.34 -0.64 -15.32
N ASP A 98 -15.29 -1.84 -15.90
CA ASP A 98 -16.22 -2.26 -16.95
C ASP A 98 -16.43 -3.78 -16.91
N PHE A 99 -17.68 -4.23 -16.80
CA PHE A 99 -18.02 -5.66 -16.73
C PHE A 99 -18.43 -6.27 -18.08
N HIS A 100 -18.49 -5.46 -19.13
CA HIS A 100 -18.99 -5.85 -20.46
C HIS A 100 -17.87 -6.07 -21.47
N GLY A 101 -16.67 -5.54 -21.20
CA GLY A 101 -15.48 -5.84 -21.99
C GLY A 101 -14.35 -4.83 -21.81
N PRO A 102 -13.18 -5.12 -22.38
CA PRO A 102 -12.02 -4.26 -22.26
C PRO A 102 -12.24 -2.91 -22.96
N ARG A 103 -12.04 -1.83 -22.22
CA ARG A 103 -12.06 -0.48 -22.75
C ARG A 103 -10.78 -0.18 -23.52
N ARG A 104 -10.91 0.59 -24.59
CA ARG A 104 -9.82 0.89 -25.53
C ARG A 104 -9.35 2.34 -25.50
N ASP A 105 -10.08 3.21 -24.81
CA ASP A 105 -9.76 4.63 -24.70
C ASP A 105 -10.19 5.19 -23.34
N PHE A 106 -9.64 6.35 -22.99
CA PHE A 106 -9.99 7.09 -21.79
C PHE A 106 -11.13 8.07 -22.08
N ASP A 107 -12.12 8.13 -21.19
CA ASP A 107 -13.22 9.09 -21.31
C ASP A 107 -12.78 10.53 -21.01
N GLU A 108 -11.74 10.66 -20.18
CA GLU A 108 -11.12 11.93 -19.83
C GLU A 108 -9.69 12.05 -20.38
N PRO A 109 -9.21 13.28 -20.61
CA PRO A 109 -7.82 13.51 -20.97
C PRO A 109 -6.87 12.98 -19.89
N VAL A 110 -5.99 12.06 -20.28
CA VAL A 110 -4.89 11.57 -19.46
C VAL A 110 -3.59 12.29 -19.85
N ARG A 111 -2.76 12.63 -18.86
CA ARG A 111 -1.54 13.41 -19.09
C ARG A 111 -0.33 12.82 -18.37
N TRP A 112 0.83 13.02 -18.99
CA TRP A 112 2.13 12.81 -18.36
C TRP A 112 2.62 14.11 -17.72
N VAL A 113 2.77 14.14 -16.40
CA VAL A 113 3.34 15.28 -15.67
C VAL A 113 4.79 15.00 -15.31
N GLY A 114 5.66 16.02 -15.39
CA GLY A 114 7.05 15.92 -14.94
C GLY A 114 7.15 16.12 -13.42
N ALA A 115 8.19 15.59 -12.79
CA ALA A 115 8.40 15.74 -11.35
C ALA A 115 8.85 17.17 -11.01
N ALA A 116 8.01 17.89 -10.27
CA ALA A 116 8.25 19.25 -9.80
C ALA A 116 7.53 19.47 -8.46
N PRO A 117 7.91 20.48 -7.66
CA PRO A 117 7.27 20.72 -6.36
C PRO A 117 5.75 20.87 -6.38
N ASP A 118 5.18 21.35 -7.48
CA ASP A 118 3.74 21.60 -7.70
C ASP A 118 2.99 20.41 -8.33
N THR A 119 3.70 19.38 -8.81
CA THR A 119 3.10 18.16 -9.37
C THR A 119 3.41 16.92 -8.55
N LEU A 120 4.37 17.00 -7.62
CA LEU A 120 4.87 15.85 -6.87
C LEU A 120 3.78 15.18 -6.04
N ASP A 121 2.79 15.92 -5.54
CA ASP A 121 1.65 15.39 -4.77
C ASP A 121 0.88 14.29 -5.54
N GLU A 122 0.83 14.32 -6.87
CA GLU A 122 0.13 13.33 -7.70
C GLU A 122 0.91 12.00 -7.84
N PHE A 123 2.21 11.99 -7.54
CA PHE A 123 3.06 10.82 -7.76
C PHE A 123 2.80 9.73 -6.71
N THR A 124 2.79 8.47 -7.14
CA THR A 124 2.97 7.32 -6.24
C THR A 124 4.31 7.46 -5.51
N GLY A 125 4.32 7.28 -4.19
CA GLY A 125 5.53 7.40 -3.38
C GLY A 125 6.58 6.36 -3.76
N VAL A 126 6.20 5.08 -3.85
CA VAL A 126 7.11 4.00 -4.25
C VAL A 126 7.63 4.24 -5.67
N GLY A 127 6.71 4.55 -6.61
CA GLY A 127 7.08 4.80 -8.00
C GLY A 127 8.00 6.01 -8.16
N TYR A 128 7.76 7.11 -7.44
CA TYR A 128 8.60 8.31 -7.47
C TYR A 128 10.04 8.00 -7.06
N PHE A 129 10.24 7.40 -5.89
CA PHE A 129 11.59 7.09 -5.41
C PHE A 129 12.30 6.11 -6.35
N PHE A 130 11.59 5.07 -6.82
CA PHE A 130 12.12 4.09 -7.78
C PHE A 130 12.53 4.77 -9.09
N GLY A 131 11.63 5.53 -9.70
CA GLY A 131 11.85 6.22 -10.96
C GLY A 131 12.99 7.23 -10.86
N ARG A 132 13.12 7.93 -9.73
CA ARG A 132 14.23 8.85 -9.46
C ARG A 132 15.58 8.14 -9.44
N MET A 133 15.68 6.96 -8.84
CA MET A 133 16.91 6.17 -8.84
C MET A 133 17.25 5.65 -10.24
N VAL A 134 16.26 5.16 -11.00
CA VAL A 134 16.48 4.76 -12.40
C VAL A 134 16.93 5.96 -13.24
N ARG A 135 16.31 7.13 -13.07
CA ARG A 135 16.68 8.39 -13.73
C ARG A 135 18.12 8.77 -13.47
N ALA A 136 18.53 8.73 -12.20
CA ALA A 136 19.88 9.07 -11.78
C ALA A 136 20.91 8.06 -12.30
N TRP A 137 20.54 6.78 -12.37
CA TRP A 137 21.45 5.71 -12.79
C TRP A 137 21.66 5.64 -14.30
N LEU A 138 20.58 5.74 -15.08
CA LEU A 138 20.65 5.59 -16.54
C LEU A 138 20.82 6.92 -17.28
N GLY A 139 20.40 8.03 -16.68
CA GLY A 139 20.45 9.35 -17.33
C GLY A 139 19.44 9.54 -18.47
N VAL A 140 18.47 8.63 -18.64
CA VAL A 140 17.43 8.67 -19.69
C VAL A 140 16.08 9.08 -19.11
N PRO A 141 15.10 9.54 -19.93
CA PRO A 141 13.74 9.76 -19.45
C PRO A 141 13.13 8.51 -18.82
N VAL A 142 12.35 8.68 -17.75
CA VAL A 142 11.64 7.61 -17.05
C VAL A 142 10.17 7.98 -16.91
N GLY A 143 9.27 7.13 -17.41
CA GLY A 143 7.83 7.22 -17.24
C GLY A 143 7.31 6.21 -16.22
N LEU A 144 6.48 6.68 -15.30
CA LEU A 144 5.73 5.87 -14.32
C LEU A 144 4.26 5.86 -14.70
N LEU A 145 3.78 4.75 -15.26
CA LEU A 145 2.38 4.53 -15.59
C LEU A 145 1.65 3.96 -14.36
N ASN A 146 0.88 4.78 -13.67
CA ASN A 146 0.26 4.45 -12.39
C ASN A 146 -1.16 3.89 -12.58
N ILE A 147 -1.28 2.56 -12.53
CA ILE A 147 -2.49 1.75 -12.68
C ILE A 147 -2.86 1.13 -11.32
N THR A 148 -3.26 1.97 -10.36
CA THR A 148 -3.55 1.53 -8.98
C THR A 148 -4.95 1.87 -8.53
N LEU A 149 -5.48 1.07 -7.60
CA LEU A 149 -6.69 1.40 -6.84
C LEU A 149 -6.64 0.78 -5.43
N GLY A 150 -6.75 1.60 -4.40
CA GLY A 150 -6.84 1.19 -3.00
C GLY A 150 -7.93 0.14 -2.74
N GLY A 151 -7.58 -0.87 -1.93
CA GLY A 151 -8.49 -1.95 -1.53
C GLY A 151 -8.83 -2.98 -2.61
N SER A 152 -8.39 -2.80 -3.87
CA SER A 152 -8.72 -3.75 -4.94
C SER A 152 -8.08 -5.13 -4.71
N PRO A 153 -8.86 -6.23 -4.76
CA PRO A 153 -8.32 -7.57 -4.72
C PRO A 153 -7.81 -8.02 -6.09
N ILE A 154 -6.94 -9.03 -6.14
CA ILE A 154 -6.20 -9.42 -7.35
C ILE A 154 -7.11 -9.83 -8.53
N GLU A 155 -8.26 -10.43 -8.27
CA GLU A 155 -9.24 -10.86 -9.25
C GLU A 155 -9.93 -9.69 -9.99
N SER A 156 -9.87 -8.47 -9.45
CA SER A 156 -10.31 -7.26 -10.18
C SER A 156 -9.42 -6.98 -11.40
N TRP A 157 -8.19 -7.48 -11.40
CA TRP A 157 -7.13 -7.17 -12.36
C TRP A 157 -6.89 -8.28 -13.40
N MET A 158 -7.81 -9.23 -13.52
CA MET A 158 -7.73 -10.34 -14.47
C MET A 158 -8.84 -10.27 -15.52
N ASP A 159 -8.54 -10.71 -16.75
CA ASP A 159 -9.55 -10.95 -17.78
C ASP A 159 -10.48 -12.13 -17.42
N GLU A 160 -11.61 -12.23 -18.13
CA GLU A 160 -12.62 -13.26 -17.87
C GLU A 160 -12.11 -14.68 -18.15
N GLU A 161 -11.26 -14.84 -19.18
CA GLU A 161 -10.64 -16.13 -19.51
C GLU A 161 -9.77 -16.64 -18.36
N THR A 162 -8.99 -15.75 -17.74
CA THR A 162 -8.14 -16.05 -16.58
C THR A 162 -9.00 -16.35 -15.36
N LEU A 163 -10.07 -15.58 -15.13
CA LEU A 163 -11.00 -15.80 -14.03
C LEU A 163 -11.78 -17.11 -14.10
N ALA A 164 -11.85 -17.76 -15.27
CA ALA A 164 -12.47 -19.08 -15.42
C ALA A 164 -11.83 -20.16 -14.53
N ALA A 165 -10.59 -19.98 -14.07
CA ALA A 165 -9.95 -20.85 -13.09
C ALA A 165 -10.51 -20.69 -11.66
N TRP A 166 -11.29 -19.64 -11.38
CA TRP A 166 -11.90 -19.32 -10.08
C TRP A 166 -13.43 -19.13 -10.19
N PRO A 167 -14.22 -20.22 -10.21
CA PRO A 167 -15.68 -20.13 -10.34
C PRO A 167 -16.37 -19.26 -9.29
N LYS A 168 -15.81 -19.15 -8.07
CA LYS A 168 -16.31 -18.23 -7.03
C LYS A 168 -16.22 -16.77 -7.48
N ALA A 169 -15.11 -16.35 -8.07
CA ALA A 169 -14.95 -14.98 -8.57
C ALA A 169 -15.95 -14.68 -9.69
N LEU A 170 -16.19 -15.62 -10.61
CA LEU A 170 -17.22 -15.45 -11.64
C LEU A 170 -18.64 -15.39 -11.04
N ALA A 171 -18.93 -16.21 -10.03
CA ALA A 171 -20.21 -16.15 -9.31
C ALA A 171 -20.40 -14.82 -8.56
N ASP A 172 -19.32 -14.25 -8.00
CA ASP A 172 -19.34 -12.96 -7.32
C ASP A 172 -19.49 -11.79 -8.32
N LEU A 173 -19.01 -11.94 -9.56
CA LEU A 173 -19.18 -10.99 -10.65
C LEU A 173 -20.59 -11.01 -11.24
N GLU A 174 -21.23 -12.17 -11.35
CA GLU A 174 -22.48 -12.36 -12.10
C GLU A 174 -23.59 -11.32 -11.79
N PRO A 175 -23.87 -10.95 -10.52
CA PRO A 175 -24.89 -9.94 -10.23
C PRO A 175 -24.57 -8.54 -10.76
N TYR A 176 -23.30 -8.22 -11.02
CA TYR A 176 -22.84 -6.90 -11.45
C TYR A 176 -22.76 -6.76 -12.96
N ARG A 177 -23.04 -7.83 -13.72
CA ARG A 177 -23.19 -7.75 -15.19
C ARG A 177 -24.44 -6.97 -15.60
N ASP A 178 -25.39 -6.80 -14.70
CA ASP A 178 -26.50 -5.87 -14.88
C ASP A 178 -26.13 -4.52 -14.24
N ASP A 179 -25.94 -3.49 -15.08
CA ASP A 179 -25.55 -2.15 -14.64
C ASP A 179 -26.57 -1.52 -13.69
N GLU A 180 -27.86 -1.82 -13.85
CA GLU A 180 -28.90 -1.32 -12.94
C GLU A 180 -28.79 -1.99 -11.58
N VAL A 181 -28.50 -3.30 -11.53
CA VAL A 181 -28.25 -4.03 -10.28
C VAL A 181 -26.99 -3.52 -9.60
N ALA A 182 -25.88 -3.38 -10.33
CA ALA A 182 -24.62 -2.86 -9.80
C ALA A 182 -24.80 -1.46 -9.21
N ARG A 183 -25.43 -0.55 -9.96
CA ARG A 183 -25.75 0.82 -9.52
C ARG A 183 -26.64 0.81 -8.27
N THR A 184 -27.71 0.02 -8.30
CA THR A 184 -28.68 -0.03 -7.19
C THR A 184 -28.03 -0.56 -5.90
N ARG A 185 -27.19 -1.60 -5.98
CA ARG A 185 -26.48 -2.13 -4.81
C ARG A 185 -25.54 -1.09 -4.21
N SER A 186 -24.74 -0.43 -5.04
CA SER A 186 -23.83 0.63 -4.60
C SER A 186 -24.60 1.77 -3.92
N GLU A 187 -25.63 2.31 -4.58
CA GLU A 187 -26.46 3.40 -4.04
C GLU A 187 -27.15 3.00 -2.73
N GLN A 188 -27.67 1.78 -2.63
CA GLN A 188 -28.31 1.28 -1.41
C GLN A 188 -27.32 1.14 -0.25
N SER A 189 -26.10 0.67 -0.51
CA SER A 189 -25.04 0.55 0.50
C SER A 189 -24.62 1.93 1.04
N ILE A 190 -24.37 2.90 0.14
CA ILE A 190 -24.04 4.29 0.49
C ILE A 190 -25.20 4.94 1.25
N ALA A 191 -26.44 4.73 0.81
CA ALA A 191 -27.61 5.26 1.51
C ALA A 191 -27.80 4.62 2.90
N ALA A 192 -27.42 3.36 3.09
CA ALA A 192 -27.45 2.71 4.40
C ALA A 192 -26.42 3.29 5.36
N MET A 193 -25.18 3.49 4.89
CA MET A 193 -24.12 4.17 5.63
C MET A 193 -24.53 5.60 6.01
N ASN A 194 -25.03 6.39 5.05
CA ASN A 194 -25.48 7.77 5.31
C ASN A 194 -26.64 7.83 6.32
N ARG A 195 -27.58 6.88 6.29
CA ARG A 195 -28.65 6.80 7.28
C ARG A 195 -28.11 6.52 8.68
N TRP A 196 -27.10 5.66 8.81
CA TRP A 196 -26.46 5.38 10.09
C TRP A 196 -25.81 6.64 10.68
N TYR A 197 -25.06 7.38 9.85
CA TYR A 197 -24.45 8.66 10.24
C TYR A 197 -25.47 9.73 10.62
N GLU A 198 -26.58 9.83 9.90
CA GLU A 198 -27.64 10.80 10.21
C GLU A 198 -28.39 10.44 11.50
N ASP A 199 -28.73 9.16 11.72
CA ASP A 199 -29.30 8.70 12.99
C ASP A 199 -28.37 9.05 14.16
N LEU A 200 -27.06 8.82 13.99
CA LEU A 200 -26.07 9.13 15.01
C LEU A 200 -26.00 10.64 15.33
N ARG A 201 -26.07 11.50 14.31
CA ARG A 201 -26.11 12.97 14.48
C ARG A 201 -27.36 13.44 15.20
N VAL A 202 -28.53 12.88 14.88
CA VAL A 202 -29.79 13.19 15.55
C VAL A 202 -29.70 12.79 17.03
N ARG A 203 -29.25 11.56 17.32
CA ARG A 203 -29.07 11.07 18.69
C ARG A 203 -28.11 11.95 19.49
N GLU A 204 -27.00 12.37 18.91
CA GLU A 204 -26.03 13.26 19.57
C GLU A 204 -26.61 14.66 19.84
N ALA A 205 -27.47 15.18 18.97
CA ALA A 205 -28.12 16.46 19.20
C ALA A 205 -29.16 16.38 20.34
N GLU A 206 -29.88 15.27 20.43
CA GLU A 206 -30.90 15.01 21.46
C GLU A 206 -30.30 14.68 22.83
N SER A 207 -29.14 14.03 22.87
CA SER A 207 -28.45 13.60 24.10
C SER A 207 -27.72 14.73 24.85
N ARG A 208 -27.71 15.97 24.33
CA ARG A 208 -26.92 17.10 24.89
C ARG A 208 -27.23 17.43 26.37
N SER A 209 -28.33 16.92 26.92
CA SER A 209 -28.71 17.06 28.33
C SER A 209 -28.65 15.75 29.13
N GLU A 210 -28.29 14.64 28.52
CA GLU A 210 -28.24 13.31 29.11
C GLU A 210 -26.80 12.89 29.44
N ASP A 211 -26.58 12.32 30.63
CA ASP A 211 -25.30 11.69 30.96
C ASP A 211 -25.28 10.26 30.42
N LEU A 212 -24.80 10.11 29.19
CA LEU A 212 -24.65 8.80 28.54
C LEU A 212 -23.42 8.01 29.02
N GLY A 213 -22.59 8.62 29.87
CA GLY A 213 -21.37 8.03 30.40
C GLY A 213 -20.16 8.93 30.18
N HIS A 214 -19.39 9.10 31.25
CA HIS A 214 -18.14 9.85 31.24
C HIS A 214 -17.04 9.12 32.03
N GLY A 215 -15.80 9.52 31.82
CA GLY A 215 -14.66 8.94 32.50
C GLY A 215 -13.33 9.52 32.07
N THR A 216 -12.28 8.76 32.34
CA THR A 216 -10.90 9.04 31.92
C THR A 216 -10.32 7.81 31.27
N LEU A 217 -9.39 8.02 30.34
CA LEU A 217 -8.67 6.97 29.63
C LEU A 217 -7.22 7.41 29.39
N GLU A 218 -6.31 6.45 29.35
CA GLU A 218 -4.92 6.68 28.98
C GLU A 218 -4.78 6.50 27.47
N LEU A 219 -4.36 7.55 26.76
CA LEU A 219 -4.17 7.55 25.31
C LEU A 219 -2.71 7.78 24.93
N PRO A 220 -2.25 7.24 23.78
CA PRO A 220 -3.02 6.50 22.77
C PRO A 220 -3.29 5.03 23.16
N ALA A 221 -4.53 4.57 23.00
CA ALA A 221 -4.96 3.20 23.32
C ALA A 221 -6.21 2.78 22.53
N PHE A 222 -6.47 1.48 22.48
CA PHE A 222 -7.83 1.00 22.22
C PHE A 222 -8.75 1.41 23.36
N LEU A 223 -9.94 1.90 23.03
CA LEU A 223 -10.90 2.40 24.03
C LEU A 223 -11.31 1.30 25.01
N LYS A 224 -11.53 0.08 24.51
CA LYS A 224 -11.88 -1.10 25.34
C LYS A 224 -10.79 -1.49 26.34
N ASP A 225 -9.53 -1.28 26.00
CA ASP A 225 -8.39 -1.67 26.85
C ASP A 225 -8.13 -0.60 27.91
N ALA A 226 -8.43 0.67 27.60
CA ALA A 226 -8.35 1.79 28.53
C ALA A 226 -9.56 1.85 29.50
N ASP A 227 -10.75 1.48 29.03
CA ASP A 227 -11.97 1.40 29.85
C ASP A 227 -12.87 0.24 29.37
N PRO A 228 -13.05 -0.82 30.18
CA PRO A 228 -13.89 -1.97 29.82
C PRO A 228 -15.33 -1.62 29.49
N ARG A 229 -15.85 -0.47 29.95
CA ARG A 229 -17.20 0.03 29.63
C ARG A 229 -17.35 0.40 28.14
N LEU A 230 -16.24 0.66 27.46
CA LEU A 230 -16.20 0.97 26.02
C LEU A 230 -15.97 -0.27 25.14
N THR A 231 -16.05 -1.47 25.73
CA THR A 231 -15.96 -2.73 24.96
C THR A 231 -17.08 -2.81 23.94
N GLY A 232 -16.74 -2.89 22.65
CA GLY A 232 -17.71 -2.94 21.55
C GLY A 232 -18.48 -1.64 21.34
N PHE A 233 -17.97 -0.52 21.88
CA PHE A 233 -18.57 0.80 21.70
C PHE A 233 -18.65 1.19 20.22
N ARG A 234 -19.79 1.79 19.84
CA ARG A 234 -20.08 2.37 18.54
C ARG A 234 -20.85 3.66 18.75
N GLY A 235 -20.52 4.70 18.01
CA GLY A 235 -21.17 6.00 18.10
C GLY A 235 -20.19 7.14 18.23
N VAL A 236 -20.52 8.17 19.01
CA VAL A 236 -19.68 9.36 19.16
C VAL A 236 -19.11 9.44 20.57
N ILE A 237 -17.80 9.64 20.67
CA ILE A 237 -17.10 9.89 21.92
C ILE A 237 -16.31 11.19 21.81
N HIS A 238 -16.49 12.08 22.80
CA HIS A 238 -15.75 13.33 22.92
C HIS A 238 -14.56 13.10 23.85
N LEU A 239 -13.35 13.25 23.33
CA LEU A 239 -12.09 13.09 24.07
C LEU A 239 -11.52 14.49 24.35
N ARG A 240 -11.30 14.82 25.62
CA ARG A 240 -10.79 16.13 26.04
C ARG A 240 -9.50 16.04 26.82
N ARG A 241 -8.58 16.96 26.51
CA ARG A 241 -7.35 17.19 27.26
C ARG A 241 -7.04 18.66 27.37
N THR A 242 -6.39 19.02 28.47
CA THR A 242 -5.83 20.36 28.63
C THR A 242 -4.31 20.34 28.58
N VAL A 243 -3.73 21.39 28.00
CA VAL A 243 -2.30 21.65 27.99
C VAL A 243 -2.03 23.06 28.49
N THR A 244 -1.07 23.22 29.40
CA THR A 244 -0.68 24.53 29.91
C THR A 244 0.47 25.09 29.09
N LEU A 245 0.23 26.20 28.41
CA LEU A 245 1.18 26.86 27.52
C LEU A 245 1.73 28.15 28.13
N PRO A 246 2.96 28.55 27.75
CA PRO A 246 3.57 29.79 28.21
C PRO A 246 2.86 31.03 27.67
N ALA A 247 3.18 32.20 28.24
CA ALA A 247 2.50 33.44 27.90
C ALA A 247 2.60 33.84 26.42
N TYR A 248 3.73 33.52 25.76
CA TYR A 248 3.94 33.83 24.34
C TYR A 248 3.10 32.96 23.41
N ALA A 249 2.48 31.87 23.89
CA ALA A 249 1.59 31.06 23.06
C ALA A 249 0.38 31.84 22.56
N ALA A 250 -0.04 32.88 23.30
CA ALA A 250 -1.08 33.78 22.83
C ALA A 250 -0.65 34.49 21.54
N GLY A 251 -1.39 34.24 20.45
CA GLY A 251 -1.14 34.82 19.13
C GLY A 251 -0.14 34.05 18.26
N GLN A 252 0.29 32.87 18.68
CA GLN A 252 1.11 31.96 17.84
C GLN A 252 0.22 30.93 17.13
N SER A 253 0.66 30.47 15.97
CA SER A 253 0.20 29.22 15.36
C SER A 253 0.96 28.03 15.94
N ALA A 254 0.38 26.84 15.85
CA ALA A 254 1.03 25.60 16.28
C ALA A 254 0.60 24.43 15.39
N ALA A 255 1.45 23.41 15.28
CA ALA A 255 1.09 22.14 14.65
C ALA A 255 0.60 21.17 15.74
N LEU A 256 -0.62 20.67 15.60
CA LEU A 256 -1.22 19.70 16.49
C LEU A 256 -1.13 18.31 15.86
N HIS A 257 -0.42 17.41 16.53
CA HIS A 257 -0.19 16.04 16.10
C HIS A 257 -0.91 15.09 17.07
N LEU A 258 -1.98 14.43 16.62
CA LEU A 258 -2.77 13.51 17.46
C LEU A 258 -2.64 12.03 17.06
N GLY A 259 -1.70 11.71 16.16
CA GLY A 259 -1.53 10.36 15.65
C GLY A 259 -2.72 9.89 14.82
N ALA A 260 -2.85 8.59 14.57
CA ALA A 260 -3.96 8.03 13.79
C ALA A 260 -5.11 7.60 14.71
N MET A 261 -6.35 7.72 14.27
CA MET A 261 -7.55 7.35 15.04
C MET A 261 -8.50 6.53 14.17
N VAL A 262 -9.33 5.67 14.77
CA VAL A 262 -10.31 4.89 14.01
C VAL A 262 -11.29 5.81 13.28
N ASP A 263 -11.78 5.37 12.13
CA ASP A 263 -12.82 6.02 11.33
C ASP A 263 -12.61 7.53 11.15
N SER A 264 -13.44 8.36 11.78
CA SER A 264 -13.46 9.81 11.57
C SER A 264 -13.43 10.66 12.84
N ASP A 265 -12.82 11.85 12.74
CA ASP A 265 -12.80 12.85 13.81
C ASP A 265 -13.14 14.26 13.33
N GLU A 266 -13.60 15.08 14.27
CA GLU A 266 -13.50 16.53 14.22
C GLU A 266 -12.74 17.02 15.45
N THR A 267 -11.71 17.83 15.24
CA THR A 267 -10.84 18.30 16.33
C THR A 267 -10.96 19.81 16.53
N PHE A 268 -11.09 20.22 17.79
CA PHE A 268 -11.27 21.60 18.23
C PHE A 268 -10.20 21.98 19.25
N VAL A 269 -9.72 23.23 19.17
CA VAL A 269 -8.85 23.84 20.18
C VAL A 269 -9.52 25.09 20.70
N ASN A 270 -9.72 25.17 22.02
CA ASN A 270 -10.47 26.25 22.68
C ASN A 270 -11.82 26.56 22.00
N GLY A 271 -12.52 25.53 21.51
CA GLY A 271 -13.81 25.64 20.82
C GLY A 271 -13.75 26.03 19.34
N VAL A 272 -12.56 26.24 18.77
CA VAL A 272 -12.36 26.50 17.34
C VAL A 272 -12.00 25.21 16.63
N LYS A 273 -12.75 24.82 15.59
CA LYS A 273 -12.43 23.64 14.78
C LYS A 273 -11.12 23.88 14.02
N VAL A 274 -10.13 23.02 14.25
CA VAL A 274 -8.80 23.11 13.61
C VAL A 274 -8.58 22.05 12.54
N GLY A 275 -9.37 20.96 12.56
CA GLY A 275 -9.21 19.87 11.61
C GLY A 275 -10.32 18.84 11.65
N GLN A 276 -10.29 17.96 10.66
CA GLN A 276 -11.13 16.77 10.55
C GLN A 276 -10.45 15.76 9.63
N SER A 277 -10.77 14.48 9.79
CA SER A 277 -10.36 13.42 8.89
C SER A 277 -11.38 12.28 8.93
N GLU A 278 -11.54 11.60 7.80
CA GLU A 278 -12.39 10.41 7.64
C GLU A 278 -11.55 9.15 7.37
N HIS A 279 -10.22 9.26 7.48
CA HIS A 279 -9.30 8.18 7.10
C HIS A 279 -8.57 7.60 8.31
N GLN A 280 -8.89 6.37 8.69
CA GLN A 280 -8.41 5.81 9.95
C GLN A 280 -6.89 5.63 10.10
N TYR A 281 -6.16 5.45 8.99
CA TYR A 281 -4.71 5.25 9.03
C TYR A 281 -3.88 6.53 8.86
N LEU A 282 -4.49 7.68 8.54
CA LEU A 282 -3.74 8.94 8.43
C LEU A 282 -3.52 9.55 9.80
N SER A 283 -2.31 10.08 10.02
CA SER A 283 -2.06 10.91 11.20
C SER A 283 -2.94 12.16 11.17
N ARG A 284 -3.46 12.55 12.33
CA ARG A 284 -4.21 13.78 12.55
C ARG A 284 -3.23 14.90 12.82
N ASP A 285 -2.73 15.49 11.73
CA ASP A 285 -1.79 16.61 11.76
C ASP A 285 -2.53 17.89 11.33
N TYR A 286 -2.91 18.71 12.31
CA TYR A 286 -3.74 19.90 12.10
C TYR A 286 -2.99 21.18 12.45
N MET A 287 -3.15 22.22 11.62
CA MET A 287 -2.61 23.53 11.94
C MET A 287 -3.59 24.28 12.84
N VAL A 288 -3.12 24.65 14.04
CA VAL A 288 -3.83 25.56 14.96
C VAL A 288 -3.53 26.99 14.53
N PRO A 289 -4.53 27.76 14.06
CA PRO A 289 -4.32 29.12 13.59
C PRO A 289 -3.87 30.09 14.70
N GLU A 290 -3.20 31.17 14.30
CA GLU A 290 -2.87 32.28 15.20
C GLU A 290 -4.12 32.81 15.93
N GLY A 291 -3.97 33.09 17.23
CA GLY A 291 -5.04 33.64 18.07
C GLY A 291 -6.01 32.62 18.67
N VAL A 292 -5.91 31.34 18.30
CA VAL A 292 -6.68 30.26 18.93
C VAL A 292 -6.08 29.85 20.28
N LEU A 293 -4.74 29.80 20.36
CA LEU A 293 -4.04 29.50 21.60
C LEU A 293 -4.06 30.69 22.57
N LYS A 294 -4.08 30.40 23.87
CA LYS A 294 -4.01 31.37 24.96
C LYS A 294 -2.90 31.03 25.94
N ALA A 295 -2.45 32.05 26.68
CA ALA A 295 -1.55 31.84 27.81
C ALA A 295 -2.23 30.95 28.87
N GLY A 296 -1.50 29.99 29.43
CA GLY A 296 -2.01 29.06 30.43
C GLY A 296 -2.77 27.88 29.83
N CYS A 297 -3.87 27.48 30.45
CA CYS A 297 -4.61 26.27 30.10
C CYS A 297 -5.32 26.41 28.74
N ASN A 298 -5.06 25.49 27.81
CA ASN A 298 -5.74 25.35 26.52
C ASN A 298 -6.45 24.00 26.48
N GLU A 299 -7.66 23.96 25.94
CA GLU A 299 -8.43 22.73 25.79
C GLU A 299 -8.34 22.22 24.35
N ILE A 300 -8.15 20.91 24.21
CA ILE A 300 -8.25 20.16 22.97
C ILE A 300 -9.43 19.21 23.14
N ASP A 301 -10.37 19.25 22.20
CA ASP A 301 -11.57 18.40 22.15
C ASP A 301 -11.58 17.67 20.81
N VAL A 302 -11.67 16.35 20.86
CA VAL A 302 -11.74 15.47 19.69
C VAL A 302 -13.08 14.76 19.73
N ARG A 303 -13.94 15.10 18.79
CA ARG A 303 -15.18 14.36 18.52
C ARG A 303 -14.84 13.20 17.60
N LEU A 304 -14.68 12.01 18.18
CA LEU A 304 -14.36 10.77 17.46
C LEU A 304 -15.65 9.99 17.18
N VAL A 305 -15.88 9.65 15.91
CA VAL A 305 -16.93 8.70 15.51
C VAL A 305 -16.30 7.32 15.41
N VAL A 306 -16.98 6.33 15.98
CA VAL A 306 -16.57 4.93 16.01
C VAL A 306 -17.66 4.11 15.32
N GLU A 307 -17.38 3.68 14.09
CA GLU A 307 -18.29 2.94 13.21
C GLU A 307 -18.46 1.49 13.65
N HIS A 308 -17.40 0.91 14.20
CA HIS A 308 -17.31 -0.49 14.58
C HIS A 308 -16.83 -0.67 16.02
N GLY A 309 -17.03 -1.85 16.60
CA GLY A 309 -16.63 -2.17 18.00
C GLY A 309 -15.12 -2.14 18.32
N THR A 310 -14.30 -1.46 17.50
CA THR A 310 -12.83 -1.39 17.52
C THR A 310 -12.28 0.01 17.82
N GLY A 311 -13.10 0.87 18.45
CA GLY A 311 -12.74 2.24 18.87
C GLY A 311 -11.32 2.39 19.42
N ARG A 312 -10.55 3.36 18.88
CA ARG A 312 -9.17 3.64 19.32
C ARG A 312 -8.67 5.04 18.95
N VAL A 313 -7.73 5.51 19.75
CA VAL A 313 -6.63 6.38 19.29
C VAL A 313 -5.41 5.48 19.19
N THR A 314 -4.82 5.37 18.01
CA THR A 314 -3.95 4.24 17.63
C THR A 314 -2.72 4.11 18.56
N PRO A 315 -2.60 3.02 19.34
CA PRO A 315 -1.49 2.82 20.26
C PRO A 315 -0.13 2.95 19.57
N GLY A 316 0.83 3.60 20.23
CA GLY A 316 2.18 3.83 19.69
C GLY A 316 2.31 5.02 18.73
N LYS A 317 1.22 5.76 18.45
CA LYS A 317 1.25 7.02 17.71
C LYS A 317 1.19 8.19 18.71
N HIS A 318 2.36 8.71 19.09
CA HIS A 318 2.49 9.77 20.11
C HIS A 318 1.80 11.06 19.72
N MET A 319 1.17 11.71 20.69
CA MET A 319 0.42 12.95 20.51
C MET A 319 1.17 14.14 21.12
N HIS A 320 1.25 15.25 20.40
CA HIS A 320 1.97 16.45 20.84
C HIS A 320 1.47 17.71 20.13
N LEU A 321 1.76 18.87 20.71
CA LEU A 321 1.55 20.18 20.10
C LEU A 321 2.91 20.86 19.93
N ASP A 322 3.26 21.21 18.70
CA ASP A 322 4.51 21.89 18.36
C ASP A 322 4.27 23.37 18.08
N MET A 323 5.06 24.22 18.72
CA MET A 323 5.00 25.67 18.59
C MET A 323 6.41 26.24 18.54
N GLY A 324 6.90 26.52 17.32
CA GLY A 324 8.30 26.88 17.11
C GLY A 324 9.21 25.68 17.41
N ASP A 325 10.21 25.88 18.28
CA ASP A 325 11.13 24.84 18.72
C ASP A 325 10.62 24.06 19.96
N ASP A 326 9.48 24.47 20.52
CA ASP A 326 8.89 23.84 21.71
C ASP A 326 7.84 22.79 21.34
N SER A 327 7.87 21.66 22.04
CA SER A 327 6.90 20.57 21.89
C SER A 327 6.25 20.23 23.23
N TYR A 328 4.92 20.09 23.24
CA TYR A 328 4.13 19.80 24.43
C TYR A 328 3.45 18.44 24.31
N ASN A 329 3.79 17.51 25.21
CA ASN A 329 3.26 16.15 25.21
C ASN A 329 1.75 16.09 25.53
N LEU A 330 1.00 15.39 24.68
CA LEU A 330 -0.43 15.16 24.82
C LEU A 330 -0.78 13.70 25.16
N ASP A 331 0.19 12.81 25.31
CA ASP A 331 0.00 11.44 25.79
C ASP A 331 -0.43 11.38 27.26
N GLY A 332 -1.12 10.31 27.65
CA GLY A 332 -1.52 10.01 29.01
C GLY A 332 -3.02 10.23 29.23
N THR A 333 -3.40 10.79 30.37
CA THR A 333 -4.81 10.90 30.75
C THR A 333 -5.58 11.91 29.89
N TRP A 334 -6.68 11.44 29.29
CA TRP A 334 -7.72 12.25 28.68
C TRP A 334 -9.04 11.98 29.41
N THR A 335 -9.92 12.98 29.46
CA THR A 335 -11.32 12.76 29.87
C THR A 335 -12.16 12.41 28.66
N TYR A 336 -13.19 11.59 28.83
CA TYR A 336 -14.16 11.33 27.78
C TYR A 336 -15.60 11.55 28.23
N ALA A 337 -16.47 11.85 27.27
CA ALA A 337 -17.91 11.82 27.41
C ALA A 337 -18.53 11.16 26.17
N ILE A 338 -19.50 10.27 26.37
CA ILE A 338 -20.25 9.66 25.26
C ILE A 338 -21.24 10.69 24.72
N GLY A 339 -21.10 11.03 23.44
CA GLY A 339 -22.01 11.92 22.73
C GLY A 339 -23.24 11.19 22.22
N ALA A 340 -23.07 9.98 21.68
CA ALA A 340 -24.17 9.13 21.23
C ALA A 340 -23.73 7.67 21.12
N CYS A 341 -24.68 6.75 21.26
CA CYS A 341 -24.48 5.31 21.03
C CYS A 341 -25.23 4.84 19.79
N ALA A 342 -24.61 3.96 19.01
CA ALA A 342 -25.24 3.22 17.93
C ALA A 342 -25.41 1.74 18.32
N ASP A 343 -26.56 1.16 17.95
CA ASP A 343 -26.91 -0.23 18.30
C ASP A 343 -26.26 -1.26 17.37
N THR A 344 -25.87 -0.83 16.16
CA THR A 344 -25.27 -1.67 15.12
C THR A 344 -24.02 -1.04 14.55
N ASP A 345 -23.15 -1.88 13.99
CA ASP A 345 -22.03 -1.43 13.17
C ASP A 345 -22.52 -0.57 12.00
N CYS A 346 -21.70 0.40 11.57
CA CYS A 346 -21.92 1.11 10.32
C CYS A 346 -21.94 0.10 9.15
N PRO A 347 -22.97 0.12 8.28
CA PRO A 347 -23.00 -0.75 7.10
C PRO A 347 -21.84 -0.43 6.15
N GLY A 348 -21.15 -1.45 5.66
CA GLY A 348 -20.08 -1.28 4.66
C GLY A 348 -20.60 -0.89 3.27
N GLU A 349 -19.77 -0.19 2.50
CA GLU A 349 -20.01 0.12 1.09
C GLU A 349 -19.85 -1.14 0.21
N ASP A 350 -20.76 -1.31 -0.75
CA ASP A 350 -20.57 -2.27 -1.84
C ASP A 350 -19.69 -1.63 -2.93
N PHE A 351 -18.39 -1.84 -2.80
CA PHE A 351 -17.40 -1.33 -3.73
C PHE A 351 -17.47 -2.07 -5.08
N VAL A 352 -18.38 -1.63 -5.96
CA VAL A 352 -18.56 -2.19 -7.31
C VAL A 352 -17.24 -2.25 -8.09
N ARG A 353 -16.40 -1.22 -7.94
CA ARG A 353 -15.07 -1.14 -8.57
C ARG A 353 -14.09 -2.24 -8.15
N TRP A 354 -14.33 -2.96 -7.05
CA TRP A 354 -13.49 -4.07 -6.58
C TRP A 354 -14.02 -5.45 -7.01
N LYS A 355 -15.11 -5.49 -7.79
CA LYS A 355 -15.60 -6.78 -8.29
C LYS A 355 -14.64 -7.33 -9.33
N PRO A 356 -14.56 -8.66 -9.47
CA PRO A 356 -13.69 -9.31 -10.43
C PRO A 356 -13.87 -8.73 -11.84
N LEU A 357 -12.86 -8.82 -12.70
CA LEU A 357 -12.86 -8.33 -14.09
C LEU A 357 -12.87 -6.80 -14.28
N GLY A 358 -13.54 -6.05 -13.39
CA GLY A 358 -13.87 -4.64 -13.61
C GLY A 358 -12.65 -3.76 -13.92
N LEU A 359 -11.62 -3.80 -13.07
CA LEU A 359 -10.43 -2.94 -13.22
C LEU A 359 -9.52 -3.40 -14.36
N TYR A 360 -9.47 -4.70 -14.65
CA TYR A 360 -8.77 -5.20 -15.82
C TYR A 360 -9.32 -4.53 -17.08
N ASN A 361 -10.63 -4.62 -17.27
CA ASN A 361 -11.28 -4.06 -18.44
C ASN A 361 -11.21 -2.53 -18.48
N GLY A 362 -11.42 -1.87 -17.33
CA GLY A 362 -11.52 -0.41 -17.24
C GLY A 362 -10.19 0.33 -17.19
N MET A 363 -9.11 -0.29 -16.71
CA MET A 363 -7.83 0.37 -16.48
C MET A 363 -6.67 -0.36 -17.17
N THR A 364 -6.49 -1.65 -16.88
CA THR A 364 -5.35 -2.44 -17.39
C THR A 364 -5.39 -2.55 -18.91
N ALA A 365 -6.51 -3.00 -19.48
CA ALA A 365 -6.68 -3.21 -20.90
C ALA A 365 -6.57 -1.91 -21.71
N THR A 366 -7.03 -0.79 -21.14
CA THR A 366 -6.91 0.55 -21.76
C THR A 366 -5.45 0.99 -21.89
N CYS A 367 -4.57 0.48 -21.02
CA CYS A 367 -3.13 0.77 -21.05
C CYS A 367 -2.31 -0.25 -21.84
N ALA A 368 -2.89 -1.42 -22.17
CA ALA A 368 -2.18 -2.58 -22.69
C ALA A 368 -1.59 -2.43 -24.11
N GLY A 369 -1.70 -1.26 -24.74
CA GLY A 369 -1.03 -0.90 -26.00
C GLY A 369 0.31 -0.16 -25.83
N TYR A 370 0.72 0.16 -24.60
CA TYR A 370 1.94 0.92 -24.32
C TYR A 370 3.11 0.01 -23.96
N THR A 371 4.28 0.20 -24.59
CA THR A 371 5.47 -0.59 -24.25
C THR A 371 5.96 -0.23 -22.86
N ALA A 372 6.12 -1.24 -22.00
CA ALA A 372 6.70 -1.10 -20.67
C ALA A 372 7.99 -1.94 -20.55
N ARG A 373 8.89 -1.51 -19.66
CA ARG A 373 10.13 -2.19 -19.31
C ARG A 373 9.91 -3.26 -18.25
N ALA A 374 9.10 -2.96 -17.25
CA ALA A 374 8.70 -3.89 -16.19
C ALA A 374 7.44 -3.38 -15.47
N ALA A 375 6.77 -4.28 -14.76
CA ALA A 375 5.68 -3.96 -13.84
C ALA A 375 6.14 -4.05 -12.38
N LEU A 376 5.86 -3.01 -11.60
CA LEU A 376 5.99 -2.99 -10.15
C LEU A 376 4.61 -3.31 -9.57
N TRP A 377 4.51 -4.43 -8.85
CA TRP A 377 3.25 -4.90 -8.29
C TRP A 377 3.31 -4.89 -6.76
N TYR A 378 2.44 -4.10 -6.13
CA TYR A 378 2.31 -4.06 -4.67
C TYR A 378 0.84 -4.19 -4.26
N GLN A 379 0.46 -5.43 -3.97
CA GLN A 379 -0.90 -5.83 -3.63
C GLN A 379 -0.88 -7.15 -2.86
N GLY A 380 -1.89 -7.37 -2.03
CA GLY A 380 -2.19 -8.66 -1.41
C GLY A 380 -3.06 -8.54 -0.17
N GLU A 381 -3.15 -7.34 0.43
CA GLU A 381 -3.84 -7.11 1.70
C GLU A 381 -5.33 -7.47 1.61
N SER A 382 -5.98 -7.19 0.47
CA SER A 382 -7.39 -7.56 0.25
C SER A 382 -7.62 -9.06 -0.02
N ASN A 383 -6.55 -9.85 -0.13
CA ASN A 383 -6.60 -11.29 -0.40
C ASN A 383 -6.08 -12.13 0.78
N THR A 384 -5.87 -11.53 1.97
CA THR A 384 -5.37 -12.26 3.15
C THR A 384 -6.45 -13.04 3.89
N GLY A 385 -7.71 -13.03 3.45
CA GLY A 385 -8.80 -13.84 4.02
C GLY A 385 -8.97 -15.19 3.32
N ASP A 386 -10.21 -15.57 3.01
CA ASP A 386 -10.61 -16.88 2.45
C ASP A 386 -9.86 -17.35 1.19
N VAL A 387 -9.18 -16.46 0.47
CA VAL A 387 -8.47 -16.78 -0.78
C VAL A 387 -6.95 -16.81 -0.62
N ALA A 388 -6.43 -16.61 0.60
CA ALA A 388 -5.00 -16.53 0.87
C ALA A 388 -4.25 -17.79 0.39
N ASP A 389 -4.83 -18.98 0.57
CA ASP A 389 -4.28 -20.27 0.14
C ASP A 389 -4.05 -20.36 -1.38
N ASP A 390 -4.82 -19.61 -2.19
CA ASP A 390 -4.75 -19.67 -3.64
C ASP A 390 -4.04 -18.45 -4.26
N TYR A 391 -3.59 -17.51 -3.42
CA TYR A 391 -3.01 -16.25 -3.87
C TYR A 391 -1.83 -16.44 -4.82
N GLY A 392 -0.96 -17.43 -4.58
CA GLY A 392 0.18 -17.71 -5.48
C GLY A 392 -0.26 -18.11 -6.89
N ARG A 393 -1.34 -18.91 -7.02
CA ARG A 393 -1.91 -19.29 -8.32
C ARG A 393 -2.59 -18.10 -9.00
N MET A 394 -3.28 -17.27 -8.22
CA MET A 394 -3.89 -16.02 -8.71
C MET A 394 -2.81 -15.08 -9.23
N LEU A 395 -1.73 -14.86 -8.48
CA LEU A 395 -0.63 -13.99 -8.88
C LEU A 395 0.03 -14.46 -10.18
N ALA A 396 0.31 -15.77 -10.30
CA ALA A 396 0.86 -16.34 -11.53
C ALA A 396 -0.06 -16.13 -12.74
N ALA A 397 -1.37 -16.32 -12.56
CA ALA A 397 -2.34 -16.16 -13.63
C ALA A 397 -2.54 -14.69 -14.03
N MET A 398 -2.53 -13.76 -13.08
CA MET A 398 -2.56 -12.32 -13.35
C MET A 398 -1.33 -11.89 -14.16
N ILE A 399 -0.13 -12.33 -13.78
CA ILE A 399 1.10 -12.03 -14.53
C ILE A 399 0.99 -12.56 -15.97
N GLY A 400 0.51 -13.80 -16.14
CA GLY A 400 0.27 -14.38 -17.46
C GLY A 400 -0.77 -13.60 -18.28
N CYS A 401 -1.86 -13.17 -17.65
CA CYS A 401 -2.89 -12.32 -18.24
C CYS A 401 -2.30 -10.99 -18.75
N TRP A 402 -1.52 -10.30 -17.93
CA TRP A 402 -0.92 -9.02 -18.31
C TRP A 402 0.15 -9.16 -19.39
N ARG A 403 0.97 -10.22 -19.34
CA ARG A 403 1.92 -10.54 -20.42
C ARG A 403 1.22 -10.70 -21.77
N ARG A 404 0.06 -11.37 -21.79
CA ARG A 404 -0.78 -11.47 -23.01
C ARG A 404 -1.35 -10.12 -23.42
N ALA A 405 -1.90 -9.35 -22.48
CA ALA A 405 -2.47 -8.04 -22.76
C ALA A 405 -1.45 -7.08 -23.38
N TRP A 406 -0.22 -7.04 -22.87
CA TRP A 406 0.89 -6.23 -23.40
C TRP A 406 1.56 -6.80 -24.66
N GLY A 407 1.22 -8.02 -25.08
CA GLY A 407 1.93 -8.71 -26.15
C GLY A 407 3.42 -8.95 -25.83
N GLN A 408 3.76 -9.09 -24.54
CA GLN A 408 5.12 -9.26 -24.05
C GLN A 408 5.22 -10.51 -23.17
N GLU A 409 5.55 -11.66 -23.77
CA GLU A 409 5.62 -12.96 -23.08
C GLU A 409 6.57 -12.98 -21.87
N ARG A 410 7.60 -12.13 -21.90
CA ARG A 410 8.63 -12.00 -20.87
C ARG A 410 8.64 -10.63 -20.19
N LEU A 411 7.50 -9.94 -20.12
CA LEU A 411 7.38 -8.70 -19.34
C LEU A 411 7.81 -8.99 -17.88
N PRO A 412 8.87 -8.33 -17.37
CA PRO A 412 9.34 -8.56 -16.01
C PRO A 412 8.37 -8.01 -14.96
N PHE A 413 8.23 -8.73 -13.84
CA PHE A 413 7.47 -8.28 -12.68
C PHE A 413 8.37 -8.18 -11.44
N LEU A 414 8.26 -7.05 -10.74
CA LEU A 414 8.89 -6.81 -9.46
C LEU A 414 7.80 -6.72 -8.40
N ILE A 415 7.70 -7.74 -7.57
CA ILE A 415 6.66 -7.90 -6.56
C ILE A 415 7.15 -7.35 -5.22
N VAL A 416 6.32 -6.58 -4.52
CA VAL A 416 6.58 -6.16 -3.14
C VAL A 416 5.81 -7.06 -2.20
N GLN A 417 6.52 -7.71 -1.28
CA GLN A 417 5.90 -8.51 -0.23
C GLN A 417 5.08 -7.63 0.73
N LEU A 418 3.98 -8.14 1.27
CA LEU A 418 3.20 -7.40 2.28
C LEU A 418 4.07 -6.98 3.47
N PRO A 419 3.88 -5.75 3.99
CA PRO A 419 4.62 -5.28 5.16
C PRO A 419 4.14 -5.99 6.44
N VAL A 420 4.70 -5.60 7.59
CA VAL A 420 4.11 -5.93 8.89
C VAL A 420 2.84 -5.11 9.11
N PHE A 421 1.77 -5.74 9.59
CA PHE A 421 0.52 -5.08 9.95
C PHE A 421 -0.31 -6.05 10.80
N SER A 422 -0.81 -5.64 11.97
CA SER A 422 -1.64 -6.52 12.80
C SER A 422 -2.79 -5.83 13.53
N ILE A 423 -2.80 -4.50 13.64
CA ILE A 423 -3.76 -3.78 14.49
C ILE A 423 -5.24 -3.99 14.09
N ASP A 424 -5.52 -4.09 12.79
CA ASP A 424 -6.85 -4.46 12.26
C ASP A 424 -6.80 -5.77 11.45
N GLY A 425 -5.69 -6.50 11.51
CA GLY A 425 -5.53 -7.78 10.86
C GLY A 425 -6.16 -8.89 11.70
N VAL A 426 -6.83 -9.84 11.06
CA VAL A 426 -7.23 -11.09 11.71
C VAL A 426 -6.00 -12.00 11.78
N GLU A 427 -5.67 -12.51 12.97
CA GLU A 427 -4.54 -13.42 13.16
C GLU A 427 -4.92 -14.88 12.80
N ASP A 428 -5.40 -15.09 11.58
CA ASP A 428 -5.80 -16.39 11.02
C ASP A 428 -4.68 -17.09 10.23
N GLY A 429 -3.57 -16.38 10.00
CA GLY A 429 -2.42 -16.85 9.23
C GLY A 429 -2.47 -16.55 7.74
N GLY A 430 -3.50 -15.85 7.24
CA GLY A 430 -3.60 -15.50 5.83
C GLY A 430 -2.60 -14.43 5.37
N TRP A 431 -2.28 -13.45 6.21
CA TRP A 431 -1.27 -12.43 5.91
C TRP A 431 0.15 -13.02 5.68
N PRO A 432 0.73 -13.82 6.60
CA PRO A 432 2.03 -14.45 6.36
C PRO A 432 1.98 -15.47 5.21
N LEU A 433 0.81 -16.08 4.94
CA LEU A 433 0.64 -16.98 3.81
C LEU A 433 0.71 -16.24 2.46
N VAL A 434 0.04 -15.09 2.32
CA VAL A 434 0.18 -14.22 1.14
C VAL A 434 1.64 -13.79 0.97
N ARG A 435 2.35 -13.43 2.05
CA ARG A 435 3.80 -13.12 1.98
C ARG A 435 4.63 -14.27 1.43
N LYS A 436 4.35 -15.51 1.87
CA LYS A 436 5.01 -16.72 1.34
C LYS A 436 4.74 -16.86 -0.15
N HIS A 437 3.49 -16.74 -0.58
CA HIS A 437 3.13 -16.85 -2.00
C HIS A 437 3.79 -15.76 -2.87
N GLN A 438 3.89 -14.52 -2.37
CA GLN A 438 4.61 -13.45 -3.06
C GLN A 438 6.10 -13.78 -3.21
N TRP A 439 6.72 -14.36 -2.18
CA TRP A 439 8.13 -14.77 -2.26
C TRP A 439 8.35 -15.93 -3.22
N GLU A 440 7.53 -16.98 -3.12
CA GLU A 440 7.62 -18.16 -3.99
C GLU A 440 7.39 -17.84 -5.47
N ALA A 441 6.65 -16.76 -5.78
CA ALA A 441 6.40 -16.33 -7.15
C ALA A 441 7.69 -16.15 -7.97
N SER A 442 8.77 -15.61 -7.39
CA SER A 442 10.05 -15.45 -8.10
C SER A 442 10.79 -16.76 -8.37
N GLY A 443 10.49 -17.83 -7.63
CA GLY A 443 11.03 -19.16 -7.89
C GLY A 443 10.19 -19.99 -8.88
N LEU A 444 8.93 -19.61 -9.08
CA LEU A 444 7.95 -20.36 -9.87
C LEU A 444 7.65 -19.75 -11.24
N ILE A 445 7.92 -18.46 -11.43
CA ILE A 445 7.55 -17.70 -12.63
C ILE A 445 8.81 -17.04 -13.20
N GLU A 446 9.11 -17.29 -14.48
CA GLU A 446 10.22 -16.63 -15.17
C GLU A 446 10.05 -15.12 -15.21
N ASP A 447 11.17 -14.38 -15.15
CA ASP A 447 11.22 -12.91 -15.15
C ASP A 447 10.39 -12.26 -14.03
N VAL A 448 10.44 -12.85 -12.83
CA VAL A 448 9.84 -12.30 -11.61
C VAL A 448 10.88 -12.18 -10.50
N ALA A 449 10.88 -11.07 -9.78
CA ALA A 449 11.65 -10.91 -8.55
C ALA A 449 10.76 -10.31 -7.45
N THR A 450 11.01 -10.69 -6.20
CA THR A 450 10.25 -10.21 -5.05
C THR A 450 11.17 -9.48 -4.07
N VAL A 451 10.66 -8.42 -3.44
CA VAL A 451 11.37 -7.66 -2.40
C VAL A 451 10.65 -7.75 -1.07
N VAL A 452 11.42 -7.89 0.02
CA VAL A 452 10.90 -7.96 1.39
C VAL A 452 10.59 -6.55 1.89
N ALA A 453 9.48 -6.37 2.63
CA ALA A 453 9.05 -5.08 3.16
C ALA A 453 8.73 -5.09 4.67
N LEU A 454 9.16 -6.12 5.41
CA LEU A 454 8.86 -6.27 6.83
C LEU A 454 9.26 -5.06 7.68
N ASP A 455 10.46 -4.54 7.46
CA ASP A 455 11.05 -3.40 8.18
C ASP A 455 10.71 -2.03 7.56
N ALA A 456 9.96 -2.01 6.46
CA ALA A 456 9.48 -0.77 5.89
C ALA A 456 8.20 -0.26 6.58
N GLY A 457 7.46 -1.16 7.25
CA GLY A 457 6.16 -0.89 7.87
C GLY A 457 6.15 -0.87 9.40
N ASN A 458 4.96 -0.68 9.97
CA ASN A 458 4.71 -0.76 11.41
C ASN A 458 3.45 -1.57 11.67
N TRP A 459 3.41 -2.33 12.78
CA TRP A 459 2.28 -3.19 13.13
C TRP A 459 0.93 -2.45 13.22
N ASN A 460 0.98 -1.14 13.52
CA ASN A 460 -0.17 -0.26 13.71
C ASN A 460 -0.46 0.65 12.52
N ASP A 461 0.08 0.33 11.34
CA ASP A 461 -0.06 1.17 10.15
C ASP A 461 -0.18 0.31 8.89
N LEU A 462 -1.34 0.33 8.25
CA LEU A 462 -1.58 -0.43 7.02
C LEU A 462 -0.74 0.09 5.85
N HIS A 463 -0.35 1.38 5.89
CA HIS A 463 0.33 2.06 4.81
C HIS A 463 1.73 2.53 5.26
N PRO A 464 2.74 1.65 5.22
CA PRO A 464 4.14 1.99 5.47
C PRO A 464 4.55 3.34 4.88
N TRP A 465 4.99 4.27 5.71
CA TRP A 465 5.47 5.59 5.25
C TRP A 465 6.87 5.52 4.64
N ASN A 466 7.67 4.49 4.93
CA ASN A 466 9.04 4.35 4.43
C ASN A 466 9.08 3.83 2.98
N LYS A 467 8.46 4.57 2.06
CA LYS A 467 8.35 4.19 0.63
C LYS A 467 9.70 4.17 -0.08
N SER A 468 10.67 4.98 0.37
CA SER A 468 12.02 5.01 -0.19
C SER A 468 12.73 3.67 -0.02
N VAL A 469 12.62 3.01 1.14
CA VAL A 469 13.26 1.70 1.37
C VAL A 469 12.68 0.62 0.44
N VAL A 470 11.36 0.61 0.24
CA VAL A 470 10.71 -0.32 -0.70
C VAL A 470 11.21 -0.06 -2.13
N ALA A 471 11.29 1.22 -2.53
CA ALA A 471 11.79 1.61 -3.83
C ALA A 471 13.25 1.22 -4.05
N ASP A 472 14.13 1.41 -3.06
CA ASP A 472 15.55 1.06 -3.12
C ASP A 472 15.71 -0.44 -3.42
N ARG A 473 14.90 -1.29 -2.78
CA ARG A 473 14.90 -2.73 -3.01
C ARG A 473 14.35 -3.11 -4.38
N LEU A 474 13.27 -2.47 -4.83
CA LEU A 474 12.75 -2.64 -6.18
C LEU A 474 13.80 -2.24 -7.22
N PHE A 475 14.58 -1.18 -6.97
CA PHE A 475 15.64 -0.74 -7.85
C PHE A 475 16.78 -1.78 -7.93
N ALA A 476 17.24 -2.32 -6.79
CA ALA A 476 18.21 -3.41 -6.78
C ALA A 476 17.70 -4.67 -7.52
N ALA A 477 16.42 -5.03 -7.32
CA ALA A 477 15.78 -6.13 -8.04
C ALA A 477 15.70 -5.87 -9.55
N ALA A 478 15.39 -4.64 -9.97
CA ALA A 478 15.39 -4.23 -11.36
C ALA A 478 16.79 -4.31 -11.99
N GLN A 479 17.82 -3.84 -11.29
CA GLN A 479 19.21 -3.91 -11.76
C GLN A 479 19.59 -5.35 -12.13
N ARG A 480 19.24 -6.33 -11.29
CA ARG A 480 19.48 -7.76 -11.55
C ARG A 480 18.60 -8.30 -12.68
N LEU A 481 17.29 -8.27 -12.47
CA LEU A 481 16.33 -8.97 -13.32
C LEU A 481 16.18 -8.33 -14.71
N VAL A 482 16.12 -6.99 -14.74
CA VAL A 482 15.78 -6.22 -15.94
C VAL A 482 17.03 -5.80 -16.72
N TYR A 483 18.15 -5.58 -16.02
CA TYR A 483 19.38 -5.04 -16.62
C TYR A 483 20.61 -5.95 -16.50
N GLY A 484 20.48 -7.16 -15.95
CA GLY A 484 21.55 -8.16 -15.89
C GLY A 484 22.75 -7.75 -15.03
N LYS A 485 22.51 -6.98 -13.96
CA LYS A 485 23.53 -6.57 -12.98
C LYS A 485 23.51 -7.50 -11.78
N ASP A 486 24.16 -8.66 -11.93
CA ASP A 486 24.14 -9.73 -10.94
C ASP A 486 24.76 -9.37 -9.58
N ASP A 487 25.54 -8.30 -9.50
CA ASP A 487 26.20 -7.79 -8.30
C ASP A 487 25.31 -6.90 -7.42
N ALA A 488 24.08 -6.58 -7.84
CA ALA A 488 23.17 -5.82 -6.98
C ALA A 488 22.77 -6.64 -5.72
N PRO A 489 22.56 -5.98 -4.56
CA PRO A 489 22.20 -6.66 -3.32
C PRO A 489 20.93 -7.52 -3.43
N ARG A 490 20.88 -8.62 -2.67
CA ARG A 490 19.68 -9.47 -2.55
C ARG A 490 19.42 -9.91 -1.12
N SER A 491 18.16 -10.12 -0.79
CA SER A 491 17.79 -10.73 0.49
C SER A 491 18.41 -12.13 0.59
N PRO A 492 19.01 -12.50 1.73
CA PRO A 492 19.40 -13.88 1.97
C PRO A 492 18.15 -14.75 2.04
N GLU A 493 18.19 -15.93 1.44
CA GLU A 493 17.10 -16.91 1.47
C GLU A 493 17.57 -18.24 2.04
N SER A 494 16.66 -19.01 2.64
CA SER A 494 16.99 -20.35 3.14
C SER A 494 17.19 -21.31 1.98
N ILE A 495 18.37 -21.96 1.92
CA ILE A 495 18.73 -22.90 0.84
C ILE A 495 18.85 -24.36 1.32
N ASP A 496 18.97 -24.60 2.63
CA ASP A 496 19.01 -25.94 3.22
C ASP A 496 18.47 -25.93 4.64
N VAL A 497 17.69 -26.96 5.01
CA VAL A 497 17.11 -27.15 6.34
C VAL A 497 17.38 -28.58 6.78
N ARG A 498 18.28 -28.76 7.75
CA ARG A 498 18.78 -30.08 8.14
C ARG A 498 18.68 -30.33 9.64
N LEU A 499 18.04 -31.44 10.01
CA LEU A 499 18.01 -31.94 11.39
C LEU A 499 19.06 -33.02 11.59
N ALA A 500 20.01 -32.79 12.49
CA ALA A 500 21.00 -33.79 12.92
C ALA A 500 21.29 -33.64 14.42
N ASP A 501 21.41 -34.76 15.14
CA ASP A 501 21.81 -34.79 16.55
C ASP A 501 20.99 -33.85 17.47
N GLY A 502 19.68 -33.72 17.21
CA GLY A 502 18.78 -32.84 17.98
C GLY A 502 18.96 -31.34 17.69
N ARG A 503 19.67 -30.98 16.62
CA ARG A 503 19.86 -29.61 16.16
C ARG A 503 19.35 -29.44 14.74
N LEU A 504 18.47 -28.46 14.56
CA LEU A 504 18.05 -27.99 13.25
C LEU A 504 19.00 -26.88 12.82
N THR A 505 19.62 -27.04 11.65
CA THR A 505 20.47 -26.03 11.02
C THR A 505 19.79 -25.56 9.75
N ILE A 506 19.63 -24.24 9.60
CA ILE A 506 19.07 -23.59 8.42
C ILE A 506 20.19 -22.77 7.79
N THR A 507 20.52 -23.06 6.54
CA THR A 507 21.58 -22.35 5.80
C THR A 507 20.97 -21.30 4.89
N PHE A 508 21.57 -20.11 4.87
CA PHE A 508 21.11 -18.98 4.05
C PHE A 508 22.16 -18.53 3.04
N ASP A 509 21.69 -18.05 1.88
CA ASP A 509 22.54 -17.49 0.84
C ASP A 509 21.93 -16.25 0.18
N ASP A 510 22.76 -15.25 -0.06
CA ASP A 510 22.48 -14.06 -0.86
C ASP A 510 23.36 -14.02 -2.14
N GLY A 511 23.97 -15.14 -2.50
CA GLY A 511 24.69 -15.34 -3.76
C GLY A 511 26.17 -15.17 -3.64
N THR A 512 26.58 -14.66 -2.49
CA THR A 512 27.97 -14.53 -2.11
C THR A 512 28.52 -15.84 -1.52
N GLY A 513 27.65 -16.76 -1.08
CA GLY A 513 28.01 -17.97 -0.37
C GLY A 513 28.26 -17.79 1.13
N ASP A 514 28.37 -16.54 1.60
CA ASP A 514 28.41 -16.16 3.02
C ASP A 514 27.75 -14.79 3.19
N CYS A 515 26.44 -14.82 3.41
CA CYS A 515 25.65 -13.59 3.52
C CYS A 515 25.92 -12.80 4.81
N GLY A 516 26.69 -13.34 5.77
CA GLY A 516 26.96 -12.73 7.07
C GLY A 516 25.66 -12.37 7.79
N LEU A 517 24.93 -13.39 8.27
CA LEU A 517 23.62 -13.17 8.91
C LEU A 517 23.76 -12.37 10.20
N ASP A 518 22.81 -11.47 10.42
CA ASP A 518 22.60 -10.74 11.65
C ASP A 518 21.09 -10.51 11.86
N THR A 519 20.72 -9.73 12.87
CA THR A 519 19.34 -9.25 13.07
C THR A 519 19.23 -7.74 12.84
N LEU A 520 18.09 -7.31 12.30
CA LEU A 520 17.79 -5.91 12.01
C LEU A 520 17.86 -5.00 13.24
N ASP A 521 17.60 -5.55 14.43
CA ASP A 521 17.56 -4.84 15.72
C ASP A 521 18.77 -5.16 16.62
N GLY A 522 19.72 -5.99 16.16
CA GLY A 522 20.86 -6.46 16.95
C GLY A 522 20.48 -7.35 18.15
N ALA A 523 19.22 -7.83 18.20
CA ALA A 523 18.78 -8.78 19.22
C ALA A 523 19.17 -10.21 18.85
N ASP A 524 18.98 -11.15 19.80
CA ASP A 524 19.07 -12.57 19.48
C ASP A 524 18.04 -12.94 18.38
N PRO A 525 18.38 -13.87 17.46
CA PRO A 525 17.47 -14.31 16.39
C PRO A 525 16.12 -14.78 16.93
N GLY A 526 15.05 -14.20 16.38
CA GLY A 526 13.69 -14.38 16.85
C GLY A 526 12.74 -14.93 15.78
N GLU A 527 11.45 -15.01 16.13
CA GLU A 527 10.35 -15.34 15.21
C GLU A 527 10.42 -16.74 14.57
N PHE A 528 11.09 -17.69 15.24
CA PHE A 528 11.12 -19.10 14.84
C PHE A 528 10.07 -19.93 15.57
N GLU A 529 9.33 -20.74 14.81
CA GLU A 529 8.37 -21.71 15.35
C GLU A 529 8.60 -23.09 14.74
N LEU A 530 8.69 -24.12 15.59
CA LEU A 530 8.65 -25.52 15.14
C LEU A 530 7.19 -25.98 15.03
N VAL A 531 6.90 -26.76 13.99
CA VAL A 531 5.57 -27.30 13.70
C VAL A 531 5.61 -28.82 13.73
N TRP A 532 4.61 -29.47 14.31
CA TRP A 532 4.46 -30.93 14.33
C TRP A 532 3.32 -31.42 13.45
N GLU A 533 3.29 -32.73 13.20
CA GLU A 533 2.26 -33.41 12.39
C GLU A 533 0.82 -33.17 12.87
N ASP A 534 0.61 -32.96 14.16
CA ASP A 534 -0.70 -32.64 14.75
C ASP A 534 -1.09 -31.16 14.61
N GLY A 535 -0.26 -30.34 13.96
CA GLY A 535 -0.46 -28.91 13.78
C GLY A 535 -0.09 -28.06 15.01
N SER A 536 0.39 -28.68 16.10
CA SER A 536 0.92 -27.93 17.23
C SER A 536 2.17 -27.15 16.81
N ARG A 537 2.36 -26.00 17.47
CA ARG A 537 3.39 -25.01 17.17
C ARG A 537 4.09 -24.59 18.45
N GLN A 538 5.39 -24.39 18.40
CA GLN A 538 6.19 -23.93 19.54
C GLN A 538 7.21 -22.90 19.08
N ALA A 539 7.17 -21.70 19.66
CA ALA A 539 8.23 -20.72 19.51
C ALA A 539 9.53 -21.23 20.16
N VAL A 540 10.65 -21.08 19.45
CA VAL A 540 11.96 -21.61 19.87
C VAL A 540 13.04 -20.53 19.77
N PRO A 541 14.00 -20.50 20.73
CA PRO A 541 15.17 -19.66 20.59
C PRO A 541 16.06 -20.18 19.46
N ALA A 542 16.77 -19.25 18.83
CA ALA A 542 17.71 -19.52 17.75
C ALA A 542 19.03 -18.80 18.01
N SER A 543 20.10 -19.27 17.34
CA SER A 543 21.42 -18.63 17.36
C SER A 543 21.97 -18.59 15.94
N ILE A 544 22.74 -17.54 15.61
CA ILE A 544 23.44 -17.43 14.32
C ILE A 544 24.86 -17.97 14.47
N ASP A 545 25.31 -18.74 13.47
CA ASP A 545 26.70 -19.14 13.25
C ASP A 545 27.04 -18.94 11.77
N GLY A 546 27.74 -17.85 11.45
CA GLY A 546 28.03 -17.44 10.06
C GLY A 546 26.77 -17.16 9.25
N ASN A 547 26.56 -17.92 8.19
CA ASN A 547 25.35 -17.87 7.35
C ASN A 547 24.29 -18.91 7.74
N THR A 548 24.38 -19.49 8.94
CA THR A 548 23.44 -20.49 9.43
C THR A 548 22.71 -20.04 10.68
N VAL A 549 21.47 -20.49 10.81
CA VAL A 549 20.71 -20.45 12.06
C VAL A 549 20.66 -21.85 12.66
N VAL A 550 20.96 -21.96 13.95
CA VAL A 550 20.94 -23.19 14.70
C VAL A 550 19.85 -23.14 15.77
N ILE A 551 18.98 -24.14 15.78
CA ILE A 551 17.84 -24.29 16.70
C ILE A 551 17.95 -25.64 17.40
N ALA A 552 17.83 -25.65 18.73
CA ALA A 552 17.73 -26.89 19.49
C ALA A 552 16.32 -27.49 19.33
N VAL A 553 16.26 -28.76 18.93
CA VAL A 553 15.00 -29.47 18.72
C VAL A 553 14.67 -30.31 19.96
N PRO A 554 13.44 -30.25 20.48
CA PRO A 554 13.03 -31.08 21.62
C PRO A 554 12.97 -32.57 21.23
N TRP A 555 12.71 -33.43 22.21
CA TRP A 555 12.68 -34.90 22.02
C TRP A 555 11.71 -35.38 20.92
N ARG A 556 10.64 -34.61 20.66
CA ARG A 556 9.65 -34.90 19.62
C ARG A 556 10.07 -34.23 18.32
N ARG A 557 10.31 -35.02 17.26
CA ARG A 557 10.71 -34.52 15.94
C ARG A 557 9.61 -33.65 15.30
N PRO A 558 9.89 -32.37 14.96
CA PRO A 558 8.99 -31.52 14.19
C PRO A 558 8.98 -31.91 12.71
N THR A 559 7.92 -31.51 12.00
CA THR A 559 7.74 -31.72 10.56
C THR A 559 8.13 -30.48 9.73
N ALA A 560 8.08 -29.29 10.31
CA ALA A 560 8.44 -28.05 9.64
C ALA A 560 8.99 -27.00 10.62
N VAL A 561 9.68 -26.01 10.07
CA VAL A 561 10.07 -24.78 10.75
C VAL A 561 9.46 -23.59 10.04
N ARG A 562 9.02 -22.59 10.80
CA ARG A 562 8.53 -21.32 10.29
C ARG A 562 9.37 -20.18 10.83
N TYR A 563 9.54 -19.15 10.00
CA TYR A 563 10.22 -17.92 10.35
C TYR A 563 9.33 -16.71 9.99
N ALA A 564 9.21 -15.75 10.90
CA ALA A 564 8.46 -14.50 10.70
C ALA A 564 6.99 -14.71 10.27
N TRP A 565 6.34 -15.75 10.80
CA TRP A 565 5.02 -16.25 10.38
C TRP A 565 3.82 -15.59 11.08
N ARG A 566 3.99 -14.41 11.65
CA ARG A 566 2.91 -13.60 12.24
C ARG A 566 2.49 -12.50 11.28
N ASN A 567 1.36 -11.84 11.51
CA ASN A 567 0.95 -10.66 10.75
C ASN A 567 1.92 -9.46 10.96
N ALA A 568 2.49 -9.32 12.16
CA ALA A 568 3.51 -8.33 12.49
C ALA A 568 4.65 -8.88 13.38
N PRO A 569 5.56 -9.69 12.82
CA PRO A 569 6.77 -10.14 13.52
C PRO A 569 7.66 -8.93 13.82
N ASN A 570 8.25 -8.86 15.03
CA ASN A 570 8.72 -7.57 15.54
C ASN A 570 10.08 -7.56 16.26
N ARG A 571 10.74 -8.71 16.43
CA ARG A 571 12.01 -8.77 17.16
C ARG A 571 12.92 -9.86 16.63
N GLY A 572 14.22 -9.57 16.54
CA GLY A 572 15.23 -10.53 16.10
C GLY A 572 15.02 -10.98 14.65
N LEU A 573 14.51 -10.08 13.79
CA LEU A 573 14.32 -10.36 12.38
C LEU A 573 15.67 -10.44 11.67
N LEU A 574 15.94 -11.52 10.95
CA LEU A 574 17.19 -11.78 10.27
C LEU A 574 17.40 -10.81 9.09
N CYS A 575 18.65 -10.42 8.88
CA CYS A 575 19.11 -9.74 7.68
C CYS A 575 20.50 -10.26 7.27
N GLY A 576 20.89 -9.97 6.03
CA GLY A 576 22.27 -10.16 5.60
C GLY A 576 23.15 -8.97 5.95
N SER A 577 24.46 -9.11 5.76
CA SER A 577 25.44 -8.02 5.91
C SER A 577 25.18 -6.80 5.00
N ASN A 578 24.41 -7.00 3.92
CA ASN A 578 23.93 -5.95 3.03
C ASN A 578 22.71 -5.17 3.59
N GLY A 579 22.22 -5.54 4.79
CA GLY A 579 21.08 -4.93 5.46
C GLY A 579 19.71 -5.37 4.94
N LEU A 580 19.64 -6.28 3.97
CA LEU A 580 18.38 -6.76 3.42
C LEU A 580 17.76 -7.85 4.31
N PRO A 581 16.46 -7.75 4.64
CA PRO A 581 15.81 -8.74 5.49
C PRO A 581 15.68 -10.09 4.79
N VAL A 582 15.75 -11.17 5.57
CA VAL A 582 15.38 -12.52 5.14
C VAL A 582 13.86 -12.58 4.97
N PRO A 583 13.34 -13.17 3.87
CA PRO A 583 11.90 -13.34 3.67
C PRO A 583 11.30 -14.32 4.69
N PRO A 584 10.05 -14.14 5.12
CA PRO A 584 9.31 -15.17 5.85
C PRO A 584 9.23 -16.47 5.07
N PHE A 585 9.38 -17.60 5.76
CA PHE A 585 9.31 -18.92 5.15
C PHE A 585 8.63 -19.94 6.07
N ALA A 586 8.20 -21.04 5.47
CA ALA A 586 7.69 -22.22 6.15
C ALA A 586 8.23 -23.45 5.43
N GLU A 587 9.31 -24.02 5.95
CA GLU A 587 10.06 -25.10 5.29
C GLU A 587 9.84 -26.44 5.98
N PRO A 588 9.65 -27.54 5.22
CA PRO A 588 9.63 -28.88 5.78
C PRO A 588 11.02 -29.25 6.31
N ILE A 589 11.04 -30.03 7.39
CA ILE A 589 12.29 -30.57 7.96
C ILE A 589 12.49 -31.98 7.42
N ALA A 590 13.55 -32.15 6.62
CA ALA A 590 13.94 -33.45 6.06
C ALA A 590 14.29 -34.48 7.14
#